data_AF-A0A1C3JK52-F1
#
_entry.id   AF-A0A1C3JK52-F1
#
_cell.length_a   1.000
_cell.length_b   1.000
_cell.length_c   1.000
_cell.angle_alpha   90.00
_cell.angle_beta   90.00
_cell.angle_gamma   90.00
#
_symmetry.space_group_name_H-M   'P 1'
#
loop_
_entity.id
_entity.type
_entity.pdbx_description
1 polymer ?
#
loop_
_entity_poly.entity_id
_entity_poly.type
_entity_poly.pdbx_seq_one_letter_code
_entity_poly.pdbx_strand_id
1 'polypeptide(L)'
;MNLLPTGTQLGKLELLEVYQDVLGPKCFTVKNENTQRFMVYWSGDYDNGQCIKWAYIPVTKPLLASLLNKEMSFHDAFHHSDKLYLATIYTNEVGKPAKVELLNAANKHLVNLPPVDFELDLEDACMF
;
A
#
# COMPACT_ATOMS: atom_id res chain seq x y z
N MET A 1 -12.93 -0.56 11.27
CA MET A 1 -12.02 -1.37 10.43
C MET A 1 -10.59 -0.97 10.76
N ASN A 2 -9.68 -1.92 10.95
CA ASN A 2 -8.26 -1.62 11.10
C ASN A 2 -7.66 -1.45 9.70
N LEU A 3 -7.17 -0.25 9.38
CA LEU A 3 -6.57 0.04 8.07
C LEU A 3 -5.17 -0.55 7.93
N LEU A 4 -4.43 -0.65 9.04
CA LEU A 4 -3.04 -1.07 9.06
C LEU A 4 -2.91 -2.45 9.72
N PRO A 5 -2.08 -3.36 9.17
CA PRO A 5 -1.81 -4.65 9.79
C PRO A 5 -1.03 -4.45 11.09
N THR A 6 -1.50 -5.05 12.19
CA THR A 6 -0.83 -5.01 13.50
C THR A 6 -0.24 -6.38 13.85
N GLY A 7 0.85 -6.39 14.62
CA GLY A 7 1.51 -7.64 15.03
C GLY A 7 2.18 -8.41 13.88
N THR A 8 2.63 -7.70 12.84
CA THR A 8 3.25 -8.30 11.65
C THR A 8 4.71 -7.87 11.52
N GLN A 9 5.43 -8.51 10.59
CA GLN A 9 6.83 -8.20 10.28
C GLN A 9 7.10 -6.77 9.77
N LEU A 10 6.06 -5.99 9.44
CA LEU A 10 6.21 -4.58 9.08
C LEU A 10 6.39 -3.66 10.30
N GLY A 11 6.21 -4.20 11.51
CA GLY A 11 6.30 -3.45 12.76
C GLY A 11 5.01 -2.71 13.09
N LYS A 12 5.14 -1.66 13.89
CA LYS A 12 4.06 -0.75 14.25
C LYS A 12 3.99 0.37 13.20
N LEU A 13 3.01 0.27 12.31
CA LEU A 13 2.80 1.23 11.24
C LEU A 13 2.02 2.46 11.73
N GLU A 14 2.47 3.63 11.31
CA GLU A 14 1.84 4.94 11.51
C GLU A 14 1.55 5.56 10.14
N LEU A 15 0.30 5.99 9.94
CA LEU A 15 -0.12 6.71 8.74
C LEU A 15 0.58 8.08 8.69
N LEU A 16 1.13 8.42 7.52
CA LEU A 16 1.77 9.71 7.27
C LEU A 16 0.86 10.61 6.47
N GLU A 17 0.62 10.25 5.21
CA GLU A 17 -0.14 11.06 4.25
C GLU A 17 -1.06 10.15 3.44
N VAL A 18 -2.26 10.65 3.12
CA VAL A 18 -3.22 9.99 2.25
C VAL A 18 -3.29 10.79 0.96
N TYR A 19 -3.03 10.15 -0.18
CA TYR A 19 -2.98 10.82 -1.47
C TYR A 19 -4.24 10.64 -2.32
N GLN A 20 -4.99 9.56 -2.09
CA GLN A 20 -6.25 9.33 -2.79
C GLN A 20 -7.26 8.66 -1.86
N ASP A 21 -8.42 9.31 -1.70
CA ASP A 21 -9.51 8.87 -0.84
C ASP A 21 -10.86 9.13 -1.52
N VAL A 22 -11.31 8.18 -2.34
CA VAL A 22 -12.57 8.32 -3.10
C VAL A 22 -13.75 7.68 -2.34
N LEU A 23 -13.50 6.60 -1.57
CA LEU A 23 -14.43 5.91 -0.67
C LEU A 23 -13.66 5.12 0.41
N GLY A 24 -12.53 5.67 0.87
CA GLY A 24 -11.50 5.01 1.66
C GLY A 24 -10.10 5.24 1.04
N PRO A 25 -9.03 5.23 1.86
CA PRO A 25 -7.69 5.54 1.39
C PRO A 25 -7.19 4.45 0.44
N LYS A 26 -7.13 4.75 -0.86
CA LYS A 26 -6.64 3.81 -1.89
C LYS A 26 -5.12 3.86 -2.04
N CYS A 27 -4.54 4.99 -1.70
CA CYS A 27 -3.10 5.20 -1.81
C CYS A 27 -2.63 6.15 -0.70
N PHE A 28 -1.66 5.70 0.09
CA PHE A 28 -1.16 6.44 1.24
C PHE A 28 0.26 6.03 1.60
N THR A 29 0.95 6.84 2.39
CA THR A 29 2.24 6.47 2.98
C THR A 29 2.11 6.14 4.45
N VAL A 30 2.93 5.19 4.88
CA VAL A 30 3.10 4.85 6.29
C VAL A 30 4.58 4.84 6.64
N LYS A 31 4.89 4.94 7.92
CA LYS A 31 6.21 4.63 8.47
C LYS A 31 6.08 3.57 9.56
N ASN A 32 7.13 2.80 9.78
CA ASN A 32 7.24 1.96 10.96
C ASN A 32 8.05 2.65 12.08
N GLU A 33 8.21 1.97 13.21
CA GLU A 33 8.99 2.42 14.38
C GLU A 33 10.47 2.66 14.07
N ASN A 34 11.01 2.01 13.03
CA ASN A 34 12.38 2.17 12.57
C ASN A 34 12.51 3.34 11.56
N THR A 35 11.48 4.17 11.41
CA THR A 35 11.40 5.29 10.44
C THR A 35 11.45 4.88 8.97
N GLN A 36 11.38 3.57 8.68
CA GLN A 36 11.26 3.07 7.32
C GLN A 36 9.89 3.46 6.77
N ARG A 37 9.87 4.13 5.62
CA ARG A 37 8.63 4.51 4.92
C ARG A 37 8.21 3.42 3.95
N PHE A 38 6.90 3.31 3.78
CA PHE A 38 6.29 2.46 2.78
C PHE A 38 5.23 3.24 2.02
N MET A 39 5.22 3.07 0.71
CA MET A 39 4.10 3.45 -0.13
C MET A 39 3.10 2.29 -0.12
N VAL A 40 1.84 2.61 0.11
CA VAL A 40 0.76 1.63 0.24
C VAL A 40 -0.27 1.84 -0.86
N TYR A 41 -0.68 0.75 -1.48
CA TYR A 41 -1.70 0.72 -2.51
C TYR A 41 -2.76 -0.33 -2.21
N TRP A 42 -4.03 0.00 -2.43
CA TRP A 42 -5.13 -0.93 -2.29
C TRP A 42 -5.12 -1.96 -3.42
N SER A 43 -4.84 -3.21 -3.10
CA SER A 43 -4.79 -4.32 -4.05
C SER A 43 -6.17 -4.97 -4.29
N GLY A 44 -7.23 -4.45 -3.68
CA GLY A 44 -8.60 -4.92 -3.86
C GLY A 44 -9.14 -5.73 -2.69
N ASP A 45 -10.42 -6.06 -2.80
CA ASP A 45 -11.14 -6.93 -1.88
C ASP A 45 -11.14 -8.36 -2.43
N TYR A 46 -10.82 -9.32 -1.57
CA TYR A 46 -10.70 -10.74 -1.90
C TYR A 46 -11.69 -11.54 -1.05
N ASP A 47 -11.87 -12.81 -1.43
CA ASP A 47 -12.73 -13.76 -0.71
C ASP A 47 -14.15 -13.22 -0.50
N ASN A 48 -14.75 -12.65 -1.56
CA ASN A 48 -16.07 -11.99 -1.54
C ASN A 48 -16.21 -10.88 -0.48
N GLY A 49 -15.13 -10.12 -0.23
CA GLY A 49 -15.12 -9.02 0.74
C GLY A 49 -14.79 -9.45 2.17
N GLN A 50 -14.42 -10.71 2.39
CA GLN A 50 -13.97 -11.19 3.71
C GLN A 50 -12.57 -10.70 4.08
N CYS A 51 -11.75 -10.32 3.09
CA CYS A 51 -10.48 -9.68 3.35
C CYS A 51 -10.12 -8.60 2.33
N ILE A 52 -9.38 -7.61 2.81
CA ILE A 52 -8.83 -6.52 2.00
C ILE A 52 -7.33 -6.74 1.90
N LYS A 53 -6.79 -6.62 0.69
CA LYS A 53 -5.34 -6.73 0.48
C LYS A 53 -4.72 -5.39 0.13
N TRP A 54 -3.55 -5.16 0.69
CA TRP A 54 -2.78 -3.93 0.57
C TRP A 54 -1.37 -4.27 0.14
N ALA A 55 -0.89 -3.64 -0.93
CA ALA A 55 0.47 -3.76 -1.41
C ALA A 55 1.34 -2.68 -0.78
N TYR A 56 2.49 -3.06 -0.24
CA TYR A 56 3.47 -2.16 0.38
C TYR A 56 4.81 -2.30 -0.33
N ILE A 57 5.39 -1.18 -0.73
CA ILE A 57 6.79 -1.12 -1.15
C ILE A 57 7.57 -0.19 -0.21
N PRO A 58 8.80 -0.55 0.20
CA PRO A 58 9.64 0.37 0.93
C PRO A 58 10.01 1.53 0.01
N VAL A 59 9.88 2.75 0.51
CA VAL A 59 10.23 3.96 -0.26
C VAL A 59 11.21 4.83 0.51
N THR A 60 12.15 5.40 -0.22
CA THR A 60 13.02 6.47 0.27
C THR A 60 12.35 7.82 0.03
N LYS A 61 12.84 8.90 0.68
CA LYS A 61 12.32 10.25 0.41
C LYS A 61 12.43 10.65 -1.07
N PRO A 62 13.56 10.41 -1.77
CA PRO A 62 13.66 10.71 -3.20
C PRO A 62 12.66 9.92 -4.04
N LEU A 63 12.51 8.62 -3.80
CA LEU A 63 11.57 7.79 -4.55
C LEU A 63 10.13 8.26 -4.34
N LEU A 64 9.76 8.60 -3.10
CA LEU A 64 8.45 9.16 -2.81
C LEU A 64 8.22 10.47 -3.56
N ALA A 65 9.19 11.40 -3.56
CA ALA A 65 9.07 12.65 -4.29
C ALA A 65 8.89 12.42 -5.80
N SER A 66 9.65 11.50 -6.41
CA SER A 66 9.50 11.17 -7.83
C SER A 66 8.14 10.55 -8.17
N LEU A 67 7.55 9.76 -7.27
CA LEU A 67 6.19 9.24 -7.44
C LEU A 67 5.13 10.35 -7.38
N LEU A 68 5.25 11.25 -6.41
CA LEU A 68 4.30 12.35 -6.24
C LEU A 68 4.41 13.41 -7.35
N ASN A 69 5.61 13.65 -7.86
CA ASN A 69 5.86 14.59 -8.95
C ASN A 69 5.59 14.00 -10.35
N LYS A 70 5.05 12.77 -10.44
CA LYS A 70 4.81 12.05 -11.70
C LYS A 70 6.09 11.82 -12.55
N GLU A 71 7.27 11.87 -11.93
CA GLU A 71 8.55 11.52 -12.59
C GLU A 71 8.70 10.00 -12.75
N MET A 72 8.03 9.23 -11.89
CA MET A 72 7.97 7.78 -11.92
C MET A 72 6.53 7.30 -11.76
N SER A 73 6.13 6.28 -12.53
CA SER A 73 4.80 5.69 -12.41
C SER A 73 4.71 4.79 -11.16
N PHE A 74 3.53 4.76 -10.53
CA PHE A 74 3.27 3.82 -9.44
C PHE A 74 3.34 2.38 -9.92
N HIS A 75 2.88 2.11 -11.14
CA HIS A 75 2.98 0.79 -11.76
C HIS A 75 4.43 0.30 -11.76
N ASP A 76 5.35 1.09 -12.29
CA ASP A 76 6.77 0.72 -12.40
C ASP A 76 7.41 0.59 -11.03
N ALA A 77 7.10 1.48 -10.08
CA ALA A 77 7.68 1.42 -8.74
C ALA A 77 7.27 0.15 -7.99
N PHE A 78 6.00 -0.25 -8.08
CA PHE A 78 5.52 -1.49 -7.46
C PHE A 78 6.03 -2.73 -8.20
N HIS A 79 6.08 -2.69 -9.53
CA HIS A 79 6.52 -3.81 -10.35
C HIS A 79 8.02 -4.08 -10.20
N HIS A 80 8.86 -3.04 -10.21
CA HIS A 80 10.32 -3.13 -10.12
C HIS A 80 10.87 -3.11 -8.69
N SER A 81 10.04 -2.89 -7.66
CA SER A 81 10.52 -2.95 -6.28
C SER A 81 11.10 -4.32 -5.95
N ASP A 82 12.31 -4.32 -5.38
CA ASP A 82 12.99 -5.51 -4.84
C ASP A 82 12.17 -6.20 -3.73
N LYS A 83 11.41 -5.40 -2.99
CA LYS A 83 10.58 -5.84 -1.87
C LYS A 83 9.16 -5.36 -2.05
N LEU A 84 8.25 -6.29 -2.25
CA LEU A 84 6.82 -6.02 -2.31
C LEU A 84 6.14 -6.85 -1.23
N TYR A 85 5.52 -6.21 -0.25
CA TYR A 85 4.78 -6.90 0.80
C TYR A 85 3.29 -6.82 0.52
N LEU A 86 2.59 -7.93 0.73
CA LEU A 86 1.14 -8.00 0.65
C LEU A 86 0.60 -8.18 2.05
N ALA A 87 -0.09 -7.17 2.58
CA ALA A 87 -0.86 -7.31 3.80
C ALA A 87 -2.29 -7.75 3.47
N THR A 88 -2.76 -8.79 4.13
CA THR A 88 -4.16 -9.22 4.11
C THR A 88 -4.78 -8.86 5.46
N ILE A 89 -5.80 -8.01 5.44
CA ILE A 89 -6.57 -7.61 6.60
C ILE A 89 -7.95 -8.25 6.48
N TYR A 90 -8.29 -9.11 7.43
CA TYR A 90 -9.58 -9.78 7.46
C TYR A 90 -10.64 -8.88 8.11
N THR A 91 -11.89 -9.01 7.66
CA THR A 91 -13.01 -8.37 8.34
C THR A 91 -13.19 -8.97 9.74
N ASN A 92 -13.82 -8.20 10.63
CA ASN A 92 -14.07 -8.63 12.01
C ASN A 92 -14.88 -9.93 12.09
N GLU A 93 -15.68 -10.23 11.06
CA GLU A 93 -16.51 -11.43 10.97
C GLU A 93 -15.69 -12.72 10.85
N VAL A 94 -14.51 -12.64 10.25
CA VAL A 94 -13.63 -13.80 10.00
C VAL A 94 -12.78 -14.13 11.23
N GLY A 95 -12.54 -13.16 12.12
CA GLY A 95 -11.80 -13.36 13.38
C GLY A 95 -10.32 -13.77 13.21
N LYS A 96 -9.74 -13.60 12.01
CA LYS A 96 -8.34 -13.95 11.72
C LYS A 96 -7.41 -12.75 11.92
N PRO A 97 -6.17 -12.97 12.42
CA PRO A 97 -5.19 -11.90 12.52
C PRO A 97 -4.75 -11.44 11.12
N ALA A 98 -4.33 -10.18 11.02
CA ALA A 98 -3.75 -9.65 9.79
C ALA A 98 -2.48 -10.45 9.42
N LYS A 99 -2.28 -10.71 8.13
CA LYS A 99 -1.14 -11.46 7.60
C LYS A 99 -0.34 -10.55 6.68
N VAL A 100 0.99 -10.64 6.73
CA VAL A 100 1.85 -9.97 5.75
C VAL A 100 2.80 -10.97 5.13
N GLU A 101 2.85 -11.01 3.81
CA GLU A 101 3.72 -11.90 3.04
C GLU A 101 4.61 -11.10 2.10
N LEU A 102 5.85 -11.55 1.90
CA LEU A 102 6.73 -10.98 0.89
C LEU A 102 6.42 -11.65 -0.46
N LEU A 103 6.15 -10.81 -1.46
CA LEU A 103 5.94 -11.23 -2.84
C LEU A 103 7.28 -11.30 -3.57
N ASN A 104 7.47 -12.39 -4.29
CA ASN A 104 8.58 -12.64 -5.21
C ASN A 104 8.10 -12.49 -6.67
N ALA A 105 9.04 -12.52 -7.63
CA ALA A 105 8.68 -12.39 -9.05
C ALA A 105 7.64 -13.42 -9.53
N ALA A 106 7.60 -14.60 -8.89
CA ALA A 106 6.68 -15.67 -9.24
C ALA A 106 5.25 -15.46 -8.73
N ASN A 107 4.99 -14.59 -7.73
CA ASN A 107 3.64 -14.37 -7.19
C ASN A 107 3.15 -12.91 -7.33
N LYS A 108 3.99 -12.00 -7.83
CA LYS A 108 3.61 -10.61 -8.16
C LYS A 108 2.38 -10.53 -9.07
N HIS A 109 2.21 -11.48 -9.99
CA HIS A 109 1.08 -11.51 -10.92
C HIS A 109 -0.25 -11.95 -10.29
N LEU A 110 -0.23 -12.46 -9.05
CA LEU A 110 -1.43 -12.94 -8.34
C LEU A 110 -2.14 -11.83 -7.55
N VAL A 111 -1.61 -10.61 -7.59
CA VAL A 111 -2.15 -9.47 -6.86
C VAL A 111 -2.40 -8.30 -7.81
N ASN A 112 -3.41 -7.51 -7.50
CA ASN A 112 -3.64 -6.28 -8.26
C ASN A 112 -2.60 -5.25 -7.81
N LEU A 113 -1.82 -4.77 -8.78
CA LEU A 113 -0.89 -3.66 -8.63
C LEU A 113 -1.50 -2.40 -9.25
N PRO A 114 -0.95 -1.20 -8.96
CA PRO A 114 -1.38 0.00 -9.64
C PRO A 114 -1.37 -0.21 -11.16
N PRO A 115 -2.45 0.11 -11.90
CA PRO A 115 -2.44 0.03 -13.35
C PRO A 115 -1.47 1.05 -13.95
N VAL A 116 -1.10 0.86 -15.23
CA VAL A 116 -0.09 1.68 -15.91
C VAL A 116 -0.48 3.16 -15.98
N ASP A 117 -1.77 3.44 -16.06
CA ASP A 117 -2.40 4.76 -16.09
C ASP A 117 -2.80 5.28 -14.70
N PHE A 118 -2.33 4.64 -13.62
CA PHE A 118 -2.60 5.12 -12.28
C PHE A 118 -1.84 6.43 -12.02
N GLU A 119 -2.60 7.50 -11.90
CA GLU A 119 -2.10 8.81 -11.46
C GLU A 119 -2.81 9.24 -10.18
N LEU A 120 -2.05 9.90 -9.30
CA LEU A 120 -2.64 10.60 -8.18
C LEU A 120 -3.20 11.93 -8.68
N ASP A 121 -4.47 12.14 -8.38
CA ASP A 121 -5.08 13.45 -8.50
C ASP A 121 -4.73 14.25 -7.24
N LEU A 122 -3.58 14.92 -7.29
CA LEU A 122 -3.08 15.74 -6.18
C LEU A 122 -3.71 17.13 -6.16
N GLU A 123 -4.62 17.46 -7.10
CA GLU A 123 -5.26 18.78 -7.16
C GLU A 123 -6.10 19.07 -5.89
N ASP A 124 -6.57 18.03 -5.20
CA ASP A 124 -7.27 18.13 -3.90
C ASP A 124 -6.36 17.98 -2.67
N ALA A 125 -5.08 17.62 -2.84
CA ALA A 125 -4.16 17.35 -1.72
C ALA A 125 -3.55 18.61 -1.10
N CYS A 126 -3.75 19.80 -1.70
CA CYS A 126 -3.17 21.07 -1.26
C CYS A 126 -4.04 21.91 -0.30
N MET A 127 -5.11 21.35 0.28
CA MET A 127 -6.00 22.09 1.18
C MET A 127 -5.95 21.58 2.63
N PHE A 128 -4.75 21.49 3.23
CA PHE A 128 -4.61 21.39 4.69
C PHE A 128 -3.39 22.16 5.21
#